data_AF-A0A968HMX5-F1
#
_entry.id   AF-A0A968HMX5-F1
#
_cell.length_a   1.000
_cell.length_b   1.000
_cell.length_c   1.000
_cell.angle_alpha   90.00
_cell.angle_beta   90.00
_cell.angle_gamma   90.00
#
_symmetry.space_group_name_H-M   'P 1'
#
loop_
_entity.id
_entity.type
_entity.pdbx_description
1 polymer ?
#
loop_
_entity_poly.entity_id
_entity_poly.type
_entity_poly.pdbx_seq_one_letter_code
_entity_poly.pdbx_strand_id
1 'polypeptide(L)'
;MIAAKHFDPVIGIDVHIIQPPGTVPPVPVPHPFVGIVLDPFDYLPLIGATVLINGLPRGQGGSLVTPVVPHVPIGGVFVKPPENEAELLMGSSTVVVEDEPFSYLGCRF
;
A
#
# COMPACT_ATOMS: atom_id res chain seq x y z
N MET A 1 9.96 11.98 12.42
CA MET A 1 9.56 11.58 11.05
C MET A 1 8.21 12.20 10.74
N ILE A 2 7.84 12.35 9.47
CA ILE A 2 6.55 12.95 9.10
C ILE A 2 5.47 11.88 9.24
N ALA A 3 4.44 12.13 10.04
CA ALA A 3 3.32 11.21 10.24
C ALA A 3 2.59 10.94 8.92
N ALA A 4 2.29 9.67 8.65
CA ALA A 4 1.55 9.28 7.46
C ALA A 4 0.07 9.69 7.60
N LYS A 5 -0.54 10.06 6.49
CA LYS A 5 -1.95 10.41 6.39
C LYS A 5 -2.49 10.06 5.02
N HIS A 6 -3.80 10.12 4.88
CA HIS A 6 -4.45 9.96 3.60
C HIS A 6 -3.90 10.92 2.54
N PHE A 7 -3.86 10.44 1.30
CA PHE A 7 -3.27 11.09 0.13
C PHE A 7 -1.74 11.22 0.15
N ASP A 8 -1.06 10.72 1.19
CA ASP A 8 0.38 10.55 1.11
C ASP A 8 0.73 9.47 0.07
N PRO A 9 1.73 9.71 -0.78
CA PRO A 9 2.15 8.74 -1.77
C PRO A 9 2.90 7.58 -1.12
N VAL A 10 2.71 6.38 -1.69
CA VAL A 10 3.42 5.15 -1.34
C VAL A 10 4.09 4.63 -2.61
N ILE A 11 5.38 4.34 -2.52
CA ILE A 11 6.15 3.75 -3.62
C ILE A 11 6.74 2.45 -3.09
N GLY A 12 6.51 1.36 -3.82
CA GLY A 12 6.94 0.02 -3.43
C GLY A 12 7.36 -0.85 -4.59
N ILE A 13 7.59 -2.13 -4.29
CA ILE A 13 7.90 -3.17 -5.26
C ILE A 13 6.97 -4.35 -4.98
N ASP A 14 6.12 -4.65 -5.96
CA ASP A 14 5.29 -5.85 -5.96
C ASP A 14 6.00 -6.97 -6.70
N VAL A 15 5.73 -8.22 -6.32
CA VAL A 15 6.27 -9.38 -7.04
C VAL A 15 5.11 -10.13 -7.69
N HIS A 16 5.12 -10.16 -9.02
CA HIS A 16 4.14 -10.91 -9.80
C HIS A 16 4.78 -12.08 -10.52
N ILE A 17 4.03 -13.18 -10.62
CA ILE A 17 4.43 -14.31 -11.45
C ILE A 17 3.98 -14.03 -12.88
N ILE A 18 4.93 -13.99 -13.81
CA ILE A 18 4.67 -13.83 -15.24
C ILE A 18 5.02 -15.12 -15.99
N GLN A 19 4.34 -15.34 -17.10
CA GLN A 19 4.65 -16.36 -18.09
C GLN A 19 5.45 -15.70 -19.22
N PRO A 20 6.77 -15.95 -19.34
CA PRO A 20 7.57 -15.41 -20.43
C PRO A 20 7.17 -16.02 -21.79
N PRO A 21 7.53 -15.38 -22.90
CA PRO A 21 7.37 -15.96 -24.23
C PRO A 21 8.15 -17.28 -24.39
N GLY A 22 7.63 -18.18 -25.23
CA GLY A 22 8.24 -19.48 -25.52
C GLY A 22 7.92 -20.55 -24.47
N THR A 23 8.82 -21.51 -24.31
CA THR A 23 8.65 -22.67 -23.40
C THR A 23 9.30 -22.46 -22.04
N VAL A 24 9.50 -21.21 -21.63
CA VAL A 24 10.13 -20.87 -20.34
C VAL A 24 9.09 -21.03 -19.22
N PRO A 25 9.41 -21.66 -18.08
CA PRO A 25 8.49 -21.74 -16.95
C PRO A 25 8.12 -20.34 -16.40
N PRO A 26 7.01 -20.21 -15.66
CA PRO A 26 6.67 -18.98 -14.95
C PRO A 26 7.78 -18.53 -13.99
N VAL A 27 7.99 -17.21 -13.90
CA VAL A 27 9.03 -16.61 -13.05
C VAL A 27 8.48 -15.44 -12.23
N PRO A 28 8.95 -15.26 -10.98
CA PRO A 28 8.62 -14.06 -10.19
C PRO A 28 9.41 -12.86 -10.71
N VAL A 29 8.72 -11.76 -10.97
CA VAL A 29 9.32 -10.52 -11.47
C VAL A 29 8.90 -9.34 -10.60
N PRO A 30 9.85 -8.52 -10.12
CA PRO A 30 9.54 -7.29 -9.39
C PRO A 30 8.93 -6.25 -10.33
N HIS A 31 7.81 -5.66 -9.91
CA HIS A 31 7.10 -4.58 -10.61
C HIS A 31 7.03 -3.36 -9.69
N PRO A 32 7.23 -2.14 -10.22
CA PRO A 32 7.02 -0.93 -9.43
C PRO A 32 5.57 -0.80 -8.99
N PHE A 33 5.37 -0.51 -7.71
CA PHE A 33 4.07 -0.15 -7.13
C PHE A 33 4.04 1.34 -6.83
N VAL A 34 2.97 2.02 -7.23
CA VAL A 34 2.69 3.41 -6.84
C VAL A 34 1.24 3.51 -6.40
N GLY A 35 1.04 3.97 -5.17
CA GLY A 35 -0.28 4.15 -4.58
C GLY A 35 -0.36 5.38 -3.69
N ILE A 36 -1.53 5.56 -3.09
CA ILE A 36 -1.81 6.57 -2.09
C ILE A 36 -2.42 5.90 -0.86
N VAL A 37 -2.08 6.38 0.34
CA VAL A 37 -2.80 5.96 1.54
C VAL A 37 -4.24 6.45 1.42
N LEU A 38 -5.19 5.52 1.38
CA LEU A 38 -6.61 5.83 1.29
C LEU A 38 -7.41 4.64 1.75
N ASP A 39 -7.93 4.74 2.97
CA ASP A 39 -8.91 3.80 3.52
C ASP A 39 -10.31 4.43 3.55
N PRO A 40 -11.26 3.98 2.72
CA PRO A 40 -12.62 4.53 2.75
C PRO A 40 -13.32 4.38 4.12
N PHE A 41 -12.99 3.36 4.92
CA PHE A 41 -13.61 3.14 6.23
C PHE A 41 -13.19 4.20 7.25
N ASP A 42 -12.00 4.79 7.10
CA ASP A 42 -11.51 5.87 7.96
C ASP A 42 -12.37 7.15 7.86
N TYR A 43 -13.29 7.26 6.90
CA TYR A 43 -14.23 8.37 6.78
C TYR A 43 -15.62 8.08 7.35
N LEU A 44 -15.90 6.86 7.80
CA LEU A 44 -17.21 6.50 8.32
C LEU A 44 -17.43 7.07 9.74
N PRO A 45 -18.65 7.51 10.05
CA PRO A 45 -18.97 7.96 11.40
C PRO A 45 -18.85 6.78 12.39
N LEU A 46 -18.38 7.07 13.61
CA LEU A 46 -18.26 6.14 14.75
C LEU A 46 -17.21 5.02 14.63
N ILE A 47 -16.82 4.61 13.42
CA ILE A 47 -15.85 3.53 13.19
C ILE A 47 -14.63 3.94 12.36
N GLY A 48 -14.65 5.13 11.76
CA GLY A 48 -13.52 5.67 11.02
C GLY A 48 -12.46 6.33 11.90
N ALA A 49 -11.47 6.94 11.26
CA ALA A 49 -10.33 7.55 11.93
C ALA A 49 -10.75 8.71 12.84
N THR A 50 -10.30 8.64 14.08
CA THR A 50 -10.49 9.64 15.13
C THR A 50 -9.34 10.65 15.18
N VAL A 51 -8.18 10.30 14.63
CA VAL A 51 -6.99 11.15 14.58
C VAL A 51 -6.78 11.68 13.17
N LEU A 52 -6.68 13.01 13.07
CA LEU A 52 -6.42 13.71 11.83
C LEU A 52 -5.03 14.37 11.85
N ILE A 53 -4.30 14.23 10.76
CA ILE A 53 -3.04 14.92 10.52
C ILE A 53 -3.29 15.99 9.46
N ASN A 54 -3.17 17.25 9.84
CA ASN A 54 -3.48 18.40 8.99
C ASN A 54 -4.90 18.32 8.37
N GLY A 55 -5.87 17.82 9.15
CA GLY A 55 -7.28 17.70 8.73
C GLY A 55 -7.60 16.47 7.87
N LEU A 56 -6.65 15.56 7.65
CA LEU A 56 -6.84 14.32 6.90
C LEU A 56 -6.70 13.11 7.82
N PRO A 57 -7.43 12.00 7.58
CA PRO A 57 -7.24 10.77 8.35
C PRO A 57 -5.78 10.31 8.39
N ARG A 58 -5.34 9.88 9.56
CA ARG A 58 -4.01 9.30 9.79
C ARG A 58 -3.81 8.01 8.97
N GLY A 59 -2.57 7.71 8.61
CA GLY A 59 -2.15 6.37 8.16
C GLY A 59 -1.47 5.61 9.29
N GLN A 60 -1.92 4.39 9.57
CA GLN A 60 -1.35 3.51 10.59
C GLN A 60 -1.16 2.09 10.03
N GLY A 61 -0.61 1.18 10.84
CA GLY A 61 -0.61 -0.25 10.52
C GLY A 61 -2.00 -0.74 10.09
N GLY A 62 -2.10 -1.38 8.93
CA GLY A 62 -3.35 -1.87 8.35
C GLY A 62 -4.15 -0.84 7.53
N SER A 63 -3.74 0.42 7.46
CA SER A 63 -4.39 1.38 6.55
C SER A 63 -4.21 0.96 5.10
N LEU A 64 -5.30 1.01 4.33
CA LEU A 64 -5.28 0.66 2.91
C LEU A 64 -4.47 1.66 2.07
N VAL A 65 -3.85 1.13 1.03
CA VAL A 65 -3.12 1.86 0.01
C VAL A 65 -3.75 1.55 -1.35
N THR A 66 -4.38 2.56 -1.93
CA THR A 66 -5.03 2.44 -3.24
C THR A 66 -3.98 2.68 -4.34
N PRO A 67 -3.76 1.74 -5.27
CA PRO A 67 -2.84 1.95 -6.38
C PRO A 67 -3.40 3.00 -7.35
N VAL A 68 -2.51 3.87 -7.81
CA VAL A 68 -2.86 4.95 -8.76
C VAL A 68 -2.51 4.59 -10.21
N VAL A 69 -1.66 3.58 -10.41
CA VAL A 69 -1.26 3.08 -11.73
C VAL A 69 -1.47 1.56 -11.78
N PRO A 70 -2.16 1.03 -12.81
CA PRO A 70 -2.26 -0.41 -13.00
C PRO A 70 -0.88 -1.04 -13.25
N HIS A 71 -0.63 -2.21 -12.66
CA HIS A 71 0.57 -2.98 -13.00
C HIS A 71 0.55 -3.38 -14.47
N VAL A 72 1.64 -3.07 -15.17
CA VAL A 72 1.86 -3.47 -16.56
C VAL A 72 2.75 -4.70 -16.58
N PRO A 73 2.43 -5.76 -17.34
CA PRO A 73 3.28 -6.94 -17.43
C PRO A 73 4.69 -6.59 -17.95
N ILE A 74 5.73 -7.03 -17.23
CA ILE A 74 7.13 -6.90 -17.65
C ILE A 74 7.65 -8.29 -18.05
N GLY A 75 8.10 -8.45 -19.30
CA GLY A 75 8.77 -9.67 -19.77
C GLY A 75 7.86 -10.86 -20.08
N GLY A 76 6.54 -10.68 -20.10
CA GLY A 76 5.56 -11.74 -20.39
C GLY A 76 4.13 -11.31 -20.09
N VAL A 77 3.23 -12.28 -19.87
CA VAL A 77 1.85 -12.03 -19.39
C VAL A 77 1.71 -12.43 -17.94
N PHE A 78 0.84 -11.79 -17.18
CA PHE A 78 0.55 -12.21 -15.80
C PHE A 78 -0.06 -13.61 -15.77
N VAL A 79 0.45 -14.49 -14.89
CA VAL A 79 -0.17 -15.79 -14.62
C VAL A 79 -1.43 -15.61 -13.78
N LYS A 80 -1.34 -14.77 -12.74
CA LYS A 80 -2.47 -14.28 -11.96
C LYS A 80 -2.53 -12.76 -12.14
N PRO A 81 -3.66 -12.20 -12.62
CA PRO A 81 -3.82 -10.76 -12.67
C PRO A 81 -3.56 -10.10 -11.31
N PRO A 82 -2.97 -8.89 -11.28
CA PRO A 82 -2.73 -8.16 -10.04
C PRO A 82 -4.05 -7.81 -9.35
N GLU A 83 -4.12 -8.04 -8.04
CA GLU A 83 -5.29 -7.69 -7.22
C GLU A 83 -5.38 -6.19 -6.98
N ASN A 84 -4.26 -5.46 -7.12
CA ASN A 84 -4.20 -4.01 -6.96
C ASN A 84 -4.71 -3.55 -5.59
N GLU A 85 -4.33 -4.29 -4.54
CA GLU A 85 -4.63 -3.99 -3.14
C GLU A 85 -3.29 -3.95 -2.39
N ALA A 86 -3.14 -3.00 -1.47
CA ALA A 86 -1.97 -2.85 -0.62
C ALA A 86 -2.36 -2.24 0.73
N GLU A 87 -1.52 -2.39 1.74
CA GLU A 87 -1.71 -1.81 3.07
C GLU A 87 -0.38 -1.33 3.66
N LEU A 88 -0.44 -0.44 4.65
CA LEU A 88 0.71 -0.06 5.45
C LEU A 88 0.98 -1.16 6.49
N LEU A 89 2.04 -1.94 6.30
CA LEU A 89 2.32 -3.12 7.16
C LEU A 89 2.95 -2.78 8.51
N MET A 90 3.60 -1.62 8.63
CA MET A 90 4.37 -1.26 9.81
C MET A 90 4.18 0.21 10.21
N GLY A 91 4.59 0.52 11.43
CA GLY A 91 4.61 1.88 11.95
C GLY A 91 5.66 2.08 13.05
N SER A 92 5.45 3.11 13.86
CA SER A 92 6.33 3.47 14.97
C SER A 92 6.36 2.40 16.07
N SER A 93 7.53 2.17 16.65
CA SER A 93 7.67 1.27 17.82
C SER A 93 7.27 1.92 19.15
N THR A 94 7.02 3.23 19.16
CA THR A 94 6.76 4.01 20.39
C THR A 94 5.53 4.91 20.31
N VAL A 95 4.92 5.03 19.13
CA VAL A 95 3.75 5.87 18.91
C VAL A 95 2.65 4.99 18.35
N VAL A 96 1.54 4.92 19.08
CA VAL A 96 0.35 4.13 18.75
C VAL A 96 -0.80 5.09 18.49
N VAL A 97 -1.67 4.74 17.55
CA VAL A 97 -2.93 5.42 17.24
C VAL A 97 -3.97 4.35 16.98
N GLU A 98 -5.13 4.46 17.64
CA GLU A 98 -6.24 3.50 17.49
C GLU A 98 -5.80 2.04 17.63
N ASP A 99 -4.99 1.80 18.66
CA ASP A 99 -4.38 0.51 19.02
C ASP A 99 -3.39 -0.08 18.00
N GLU A 100 -3.04 0.64 16.94
CA GLU A 100 -2.05 0.24 15.94
C GLU A 100 -0.80 1.14 15.91
N PRO A 101 0.36 0.62 15.46
CA PRO A 101 1.56 1.42 15.26
C PRO A 101 1.32 2.58 14.28
N PHE A 102 1.64 3.81 14.70
CA PHE A 102 1.47 4.97 13.83
C PHE A 102 2.52 4.97 12.71
N SER A 103 2.10 4.87 11.45
CA SER A 103 2.99 4.92 10.29
C SER A 103 3.51 6.33 10.02
N TYR A 104 4.62 6.39 9.29
CA TYR A 104 5.30 7.62 8.91
C TYR A 104 5.86 7.50 7.50
N LEU A 105 6.09 8.62 6.84
CA LEU A 105 6.69 8.64 5.50
C LEU A 105 8.08 7.98 5.51
N GLY A 106 8.28 7.00 4.62
CA GLY A 106 9.50 6.20 4.55
C GLY A 106 9.51 4.99 5.49
N CYS A 107 8.42 4.71 6.21
CA CYS A 107 8.22 3.43 6.87
C CYS A 107 8.22 2.32 5.83
N ARG A 108 8.93 1.23 6.10
CA ARG A 108 8.95 0.07 5.20
C ARG A 108 7.61 -0.64 5.27
N PHE A 109 7.12 -1.04 4.11
CA PHE A 109 6.05 -2.01 3.90
C PHE A 109 6.68 -3.40 3.98
#